data_AF-A0A7C8HH99-F1
#
_entry.id   AF-A0A7C8HH99-F1
#
_cell.length_a   1.000
_cell.length_b   1.000
_cell.length_c   1.000
_cell.angle_alpha   90.00
_cell.angle_beta   90.00
_cell.angle_gamma   90.00
#
_symmetry.space_group_name_H-M   'P 1'
#
loop_
_entity.id
_entity.type
_entity.pdbx_description
1 polymer ?
#
loop_
_entity_poly.entity_id
_entity_poly.type
_entity_poly.pdbx_seq_one_letter_code
_entity_poly.pdbx_strand_id
1 'polypeptide(L)' 'MGKDKNYTTEEIELLKTALDTLLEQRNYNLLDPLVQQLSRKLDALINKVIKQQTIPNKKKSEGQ' A
#
# COMPACT_ATOMS: atom_id res chain seq x y z
N MET A 1 9.53 -9.13 -16.63
CA MET A 1 9.26 -9.42 -15.21
C MET A 1 8.57 -8.20 -14.61
N GLY A 2 7.25 -8.25 -14.43
CA GLY A 2 6.44 -7.12 -13.94
C GLY A 2 5.48 -7.53 -12.82
N LYS A 3 5.84 -8.55 -12.03
CA LYS A 3 4.94 -9.15 -11.04
C LYS A 3 4.81 -8.30 -9.77
N ASP A 4 5.84 -7.58 -9.35
CA ASP A 4 5.83 -6.77 -8.11
C ASP A 4 4.82 -5.61 -8.09
N LYS A 5 4.47 -5.05 -9.26
CA LYS A 5 3.54 -3.90 -9.33
C LYS A 5 2.07 -4.30 -9.12
N ASN A 6 1.67 -5.48 -9.59
CA ASN A 6 0.29 -5.94 -9.47
C ASN A 6 -0.05 -6.36 -8.04
N TYR A 7 0.83 -7.15 -7.39
CA TYR A 7 0.63 -7.57 -5.99
C TYR A 7 0.47 -6.38 -5.04
N THR A 8 1.29 -5.34 -5.21
CA THR A 8 1.24 -4.16 -4.33
C THR A 8 -0.07 -3.36 -4.48
N THR A 9 -0.73 -3.41 -5.64
CA THR A 9 -1.98 -2.68 -5.88
C THR A 9 -3.19 -3.45 -5.36
N GLU A 10 -3.24 -4.76 -5.60
CA GLU A 10 -4.27 -5.65 -5.03
C GLU A 10 -4.23 -5.68 -3.50
N GLU A 11 -3.03 -5.70 -2.90
CA GLU A 11 -2.89 -5.63 -1.43
C GLU A 11 -3.41 -4.30 -0.86
N ILE A 12 -3.23 -3.19 -1.57
CA ILE A 12 -3.75 -1.87 -1.17
C ILE A 12 -5.28 -1.87 -1.18
N GLU A 13 -5.89 -2.39 -2.25
CA GLU A 13 -7.35 -2.48 -2.36
C GLU A 13 -7.93 -3.38 -1.27
N LEU A 14 -7.32 -4.55 -1.04
CA LEU A 14 -7.75 -5.48 0.01
C LEU A 14 -7.68 -4.83 1.39
N LEU A 15 -6.59 -4.13 1.71
CA LEU A 15 -6.43 -3.44 3.00
C LEU A 15 -7.40 -2.27 3.16
N LYS A 16 -7.72 -1.55 2.09
CA LYS A 16 -8.76 -0.52 2.12
C LYS A 16 -10.13 -1.11 2.44
N THR A 17 -10.53 -2.17 1.74
CA THR A 17 -11.80 -2.85 2.00
C THR A 17 -11.86 -3.40 3.42
N ALA A 18 -10.78 -4.01 3.91
CA ALA A 18 -10.74 -4.53 5.28
C ALA A 18 -10.88 -3.40 6.32
N LEU A 19 -10.22 -2.26 6.13
CA LEU A 19 -10.37 -1.09 7.00
C LEU A 19 -11.78 -0.52 6.97
N ASP A 20 -12.38 -0.41 5.79
CA ASP A 20 -13.74 0.10 5.61
C ASP A 20 -14.74 -0.80 6.34
N THR A 21 -14.68 -2.11 6.10
CA THR A 21 -15.52 -3.10 6.79
C THR A 21 -15.34 -3.06 8.32
N LEU A 22 -14.11 -2.89 8.81
CA LEU A 22 -13.87 -2.76 10.25
C LEU A 22 -14.53 -1.49 10.78
N LEU A 23 -14.37 -0.34 10.12
CA LEU A 23 -14.96 0.92 10.55
C LEU A 23 -16.50 0.94 10.46
N GLU A 24 -17.10 0.16 9.56
CA GLU A 24 -18.54 -0.07 9.51
C GLU A 24 -19.04 -0.90 10.71
N GLN A 25 -18.20 -1.73 11.30
CA GLN A 25 -18.54 -2.44 12.52
C GLN A 25 -18.47 -1.49 13.73
N ARG A 26 -19.58 -1.34 14.44
CA ARG A 26 -19.73 -0.43 15.60
C ARG A 26 -18.73 -0.65 16.76
N ASN A 27 -17.95 -1.73 16.73
CA ASN A 27 -16.97 -2.07 17.75
C ASN A 27 -15.55 -1.59 17.42
N TYR A 28 -15.27 -1.23 16.17
CA TYR A 28 -13.97 -0.69 15.78
C TYR A 28 -14.10 0.81 15.54
N ASN A 29 -13.03 1.53 15.86
CA ASN A 29 -12.92 2.95 15.62
C ASN A 29 -11.49 3.27 15.17
N LEU A 30 -11.23 4.52 14.80
CA LEU A 30 -9.92 4.96 14.31
C LEU A 30 -8.79 4.80 15.33
N LEU A 31 -9.12 4.69 16.62
CA LEU A 31 -8.14 4.50 17.70
C LEU A 31 -7.89 3.03 18.00
N ASP A 32 -8.67 2.11 17.43
CA ASP A 32 -8.51 0.69 17.65
C ASP A 32 -7.12 0.22 17.17
N PRO A 33 -6.37 -0.55 17.99
CA PRO A 33 -5.02 -0.98 17.63
C PRO A 33 -4.95 -1.71 16.28
N LEU A 34 -5.97 -2.53 15.96
CA LEU A 34 -6.03 -3.26 14.69
C LEU A 34 -6.20 -2.30 13.51
N VAL A 35 -7.11 -1.34 13.65
CA VAL A 35 -7.35 -0.28 12.64
C VAL A 35 -6.09 0.57 12.44
N GLN A 36 -5.40 0.95 13.52
CA GLN A 36 -4.14 1.69 13.44
C GLN A 36 -3.04 0.87 12.75
N GLN A 37 -2.89 -0.41 13.06
CA GLN A 37 -1.89 -1.27 12.41
C GLN A 37 -2.17 -1.43 10.91
N LEU A 38 -3.43 -1.66 10.54
CA LEU A 38 -3.84 -1.79 9.14
C LEU A 38 -3.63 -0.46 8.38
N SER A 39 -3.97 0.67 9.00
CA SER A 39 -3.74 2.01 8.44
C SER A 39 -2.26 2.27 8.18
N ARG A 40 -1.38 1.95 9.13
CA ARG A 40 0.09 2.07 8.94
C ARG A 40 0.61 1.17 7.82
N LYS A 41 0.09 -0.05 7.72
CA LYS A 41 0.48 -0.99 6.66
C LYS A 41 0.05 -0.48 5.28
N LEU A 42 -1.17 0.05 5.18
CA LEU A 42 -1.68 0.67 3.97
C LEU A 42 -0.83 1.88 3.54
N ASP A 43 -0.47 2.76 4.48
CA ASP A 43 0.41 3.91 4.22
C ASP A 43 1.78 3.48 3.68
N ALA A 44 2.39 2.46 4.30
CA ALA A 44 3.67 1.91 3.85
C ALA A 44 3.60 1.36 2.41
N LEU A 45 2.52 0.68 2.05
CA LEU A 45 2.31 0.14 0.71
C LEU A 45 2.06 1.25 -0.32
N ILE A 46 1.24 2.25 0.01
CA ILE A 46 1.01 3.41 -0.85
C ILE A 46 2.33 4.15 -1.10
N ASN A 47 3.13 4.38 -0.05
CA ASN A 47 4.44 5.02 -0.18
C ASN A 47 5.39 4.19 -1.05
N LYS A 48 5.36 2.86 -0.93
CA LYS A 48 6.13 1.95 -1.81
C LYS A 48 5.70 2.09 -3.27
N VAL A 49 4.40 2.12 -3.54
CA VAL A 49 3.85 2.31 -4.89
C VAL A 49 4.24 3.68 -5.46
N ILE A 50 4.09 4.75 -4.67
CA ILE A 50 4.49 6.10 -5.07
C ILE A 50 5.98 6.11 -5.43
N LYS A 51 6.85 5.56 -4.58
CA LYS A 51 8.30 5.46 -4.84
C LYS A 51 8.62 4.66 -6.11
N GLN A 52 7.93 3.54 -6.33
CA GLN A 52 8.09 2.73 -7.55
C GLN A 52 7.62 3.45 -8.82
N GLN A 53 6.67 4.39 -8.72
CA GLN A 53 6.18 5.19 -9.83
C GLN A 53 7.01 6.48 -10.04
N THR A 54 7.56 7.06 -8.96
CA THR A 54 8.37 8.30 -9.00
C THR A 54 9.85 8.07 -9.26
N ILE A 55 10.34 6.83 -9.28
CA ILE A 55 11.63 6.50 -9.89
C ILE A 55 11.35 6.23 -11.39
N PRO A 56 11.48 7.24 -12.29
CA PRO A 56 11.68 6.91 -13.68
C PRO A 56 12.95 6.08 -13.74
N ASN A 57 12.91 5.02 -14.54
CA ASN A 57 14.01 4.12 -14.84
C ASN A 57 15.26 4.92 -15.31
N LYS A 58 16.01 5.52 -14.38
CA LYS A 58 17.24 6.24 -14.64
C LYS A 58 18.38 5.36 -14.16
N LYS A 59 18.94 4.64 -15.13
CA LYS A 59 20.30 4.08 -15.22
C LYS A 59 20.31 2.61 -15.63
N LYS A 60 20.14 2.38 -16.93
CA LYS A 60 21.05 1.50 -17.69
C LYS A 60 21.03 1.85 -19.18
N SER A 61 21.52 3.04 -19.50
CA SER A 61 22.09 3.32 -20.81
C SER A 61 23.47 3.92 -20.58
N GLU A 62 24.46 3.17 -21.06
CA GLU A 62 25.78 3.57 -21.59
C GLU A 62 26.74 4.37 -20.71
N GLY A 63 27.95 3.82 -20.58
CA GLY A 63 29.15 4.58 -20.23
C GLY A 63 30.16 3.82 -19.39
N GLN A 64 30.77 2.76 -19.94
CA GLN A 64 32.23 2.52 -19.88
C GLN A 64 32.62 1.37 -20.82
#